data_AF-A0A0S4WZ06-F1
#
_entry.id   AF-A0A0S4WZ06-F1
#
_cell.length_a   1.000
_cell.length_b   1.000
_cell.length_c   1.000
_cell.angle_alpha   90.00
_cell.angle_beta   90.00
_cell.angle_gamma   90.00
#
_symmetry.space_group_name_H-M   'P 1'
#
loop_
_entity.id
_entity.type
_entity.pdbx_description
1 polymer ?
#
loop_
_entity_poly.entity_id
_entity_poly.type
_entity_poly.pdbx_seq_one_letter_code
_entity_poly.pdbx_strand_id
1 'polypeptide(L)'
;MRLDGLAPLYKDMRAQKLERIRFDYRHGRVSFDVFFFIDESPYLLLFGARGYNLVFEVAVKPGFEIDPRLENADYRALCDALGLVFNPDNRFSTKAFFETFAGHIPATVPADHEVKPHDVARFRRDVEEAHKVYYCGWRDNTVRGETVTDKNLRKTREFLGQKAYERCKAKNLSTCWTDDREKAITFTLP
;
A
#
# COMPACT_ATOMS: atom_id res chain seq x y z
N MET A 1 12.11 4.65 -14.95
CA MET A 1 12.01 6.13 -14.92
C MET A 1 12.13 6.61 -13.49
N ARG A 2 12.36 7.90 -13.24
CA ARG A 2 12.58 8.42 -11.87
C ARG A 2 11.44 9.32 -11.43
N LEU A 3 11.03 9.22 -10.18
CA LEU A 3 9.99 10.03 -9.55
C LEU A 3 10.61 11.01 -8.56
N ASP A 4 11.24 12.08 -9.08
CA ASP A 4 12.02 13.03 -8.27
C ASP A 4 11.22 13.70 -7.14
N GLY A 5 9.90 13.84 -7.32
CA GLY A 5 9.00 14.37 -6.28
C GLY A 5 8.94 13.52 -5.01
N LEU A 6 9.32 12.23 -5.06
CA LEU A 6 9.40 11.40 -3.86
C LEU A 6 10.57 11.79 -2.94
N ALA A 7 11.62 12.42 -3.45
CA ALA A 7 12.78 12.80 -2.65
C ALA A 7 12.48 13.82 -1.55
N PRO A 8 11.83 14.97 -1.82
CA PRO A 8 11.42 15.89 -0.76
C PRO A 8 10.37 15.27 0.17
N LEU A 9 9.39 14.54 -0.38
CA LEU A 9 8.36 13.86 0.42
C LEU A 9 8.97 12.85 1.41
N TYR A 10 9.91 12.03 0.94
CA TYR A 10 10.66 11.09 1.77
C TYR A 10 11.41 11.79 2.90
N LYS A 11 12.10 12.90 2.61
CA LYS A 11 12.82 13.66 3.63
C LYS A 11 11.87 14.15 4.73
N ASP A 12 10.70 14.65 4.34
CA ASP A 12 9.69 15.13 5.29
C ASP A 12 9.06 13.98 6.11
N MET A 13 8.73 12.86 5.46
CA MET A 13 8.30 11.64 6.17
C MET A 13 9.31 11.21 7.23
N ARG A 14 10.61 11.19 6.88
CA ARG A 14 11.69 10.83 7.82
C ARG A 14 11.81 11.82 8.97
N ALA A 15 11.68 13.12 8.70
CA ALA A 15 11.71 14.15 9.74
C ALA A 15 10.56 13.98 10.75
N GLN A 16 9.38 13.59 10.25
CA GLN A 16 8.19 13.31 11.05
C GLN A 16 8.14 11.89 11.61
N LYS A 17 9.16 11.05 11.34
CA LYS A 17 9.24 9.64 11.75
C LYS A 17 8.08 8.78 11.23
N LEU A 18 7.55 9.13 10.06
CA LEU A 18 6.49 8.40 9.37
C LEU A 18 7.09 7.35 8.44
N GLU A 19 6.50 6.17 8.43
CA GLU A 19 6.92 5.03 7.59
C GLU A 19 5.96 4.75 6.44
N ARG A 20 4.70 5.15 6.60
CA ARG A 20 3.64 4.96 5.62
C ARG A 20 2.77 6.20 5.61
N ILE A 21 2.48 6.71 4.43
CA ILE A 21 1.52 7.81 4.23
C ILE A 21 0.56 7.45 3.10
N ARG A 22 -0.59 8.12 3.06
CA ARG A 22 -1.44 8.18 1.88
C ARG A 22 -1.54 9.60 1.33
N PHE A 23 -1.83 9.72 0.04
CA PHE A 23 -2.19 10.97 -0.59
C PHE A 23 -3.06 10.71 -1.82
N ASP A 24 -3.80 11.74 -2.21
CA ASP A 24 -4.74 11.67 -3.32
C ASP A 24 -4.05 11.98 -4.65
N TYR A 25 -4.38 11.20 -5.68
CA TYR A 25 -3.98 11.49 -7.05
C TYR A 25 -5.17 11.35 -7.98
N ARG A 26 -5.38 12.33 -8.87
CA ARG A 26 -6.43 12.28 -9.89
C ARG A 26 -5.81 12.21 -11.28
N HIS A 27 -6.26 11.23 -12.07
CA HIS A 27 -5.89 11.11 -13.48
C HIS A 27 -7.17 11.02 -14.34
N GLY A 28 -7.47 12.10 -15.06
CA GLY A 28 -8.73 12.22 -15.80
C GLY A 28 -9.95 12.06 -14.89
N ARG A 29 -10.72 11.00 -15.14
CA ARG A 29 -11.95 10.67 -14.40
C ARG A 29 -11.73 9.83 -13.13
N VAL A 30 -10.53 9.26 -12.96
CA VAL A 30 -10.24 8.32 -11.86
C VAL A 30 -9.49 9.03 -10.76
N SER A 31 -9.90 8.79 -9.52
CA SER A 31 -9.17 9.21 -8.32
C SER A 31 -8.54 8.00 -7.66
N PHE A 32 -7.31 8.13 -7.21
CA PHE A 32 -6.52 7.09 -6.58
C PHE A 32 -6.19 7.48 -5.14
N ASP A 33 -6.36 6.54 -4.22
CA ASP A 33 -5.63 6.53 -2.96
C ASP A 33 -4.23 5.98 -3.24
N VAL A 34 -3.21 6.82 -3.13
CA VAL A 34 -1.81 6.42 -3.32
C VAL A 34 -1.15 6.30 -1.97
N PHE A 35 -0.63 5.13 -1.66
CA PHE A 35 0.17 4.91 -0.46
C PHE A 35 1.64 4.87 -0.82
N PHE A 36 2.47 5.49 0.02
CA PHE A 36 3.92 5.40 -0.07
C PHE A 36 4.48 4.76 1.19
N PHE A 37 5.05 3.56 1.04
CA PHE A 37 5.63 2.77 2.11
C PHE A 37 7.16 2.80 2.03
N ILE A 38 7.80 3.22 3.13
CA ILE A 38 9.26 3.33 3.24
C ILE A 38 9.84 2.39 4.32
N ASP A 39 9.01 1.51 4.87
CA ASP A 39 9.39 0.48 5.84
C ASP A 39 9.83 -0.84 5.21
N GLU A 40 9.85 -0.93 3.88
CA GLU A 40 10.31 -2.09 3.11
C GLU A 40 11.42 -1.72 2.11
N SER A 41 12.12 -2.70 1.57
CA SER A 41 13.18 -2.50 0.56
C SER A 41 13.00 -3.50 -0.59
N PRO A 42 12.74 -3.02 -1.83
CA PRO A 42 12.56 -1.62 -2.22
C PRO A 42 11.34 -0.96 -1.55
N TYR A 43 11.28 0.37 -1.54
CA TYR A 43 10.07 1.10 -1.13
C TYR A 43 8.90 0.75 -2.06
N LEU A 44 7.66 1.04 -1.64
CA LEU A 44 6.47 0.67 -2.40
C LEU A 44 5.53 1.86 -2.61
N LEU A 45 5.04 2.01 -3.84
CA LEU A 45 3.82 2.76 -4.13
C LEU A 45 2.67 1.80 -4.37
N LEU A 46 1.57 1.98 -3.64
CA LEU A 46 0.32 1.23 -3.84
C LEU A 46 -0.74 2.19 -4.36
N PHE A 47 -1.32 1.88 -5.53
CA PHE A 47 -2.40 2.66 -6.13
C PHE A 47 -3.72 1.91 -5.97
N GLY A 48 -4.67 2.49 -5.23
CA GLY A 48 -6.05 2.00 -5.15
C GLY A 48 -7.01 2.94 -5.88
N ALA A 49 -7.64 2.50 -6.96
CA ALA A 49 -8.57 3.34 -7.71
C ALA A 49 -9.95 3.39 -7.02
N ARG A 50 -10.39 4.59 -6.64
CA ARG A 50 -11.68 4.81 -5.95
C ARG A 50 -12.85 4.51 -6.88
N GLY A 51 -13.72 3.60 -6.45
CA GLY A 51 -14.90 3.19 -7.23
C GLY A 51 -14.60 2.17 -8.34
N TYR A 52 -13.37 1.66 -8.42
CA TYR A 52 -12.98 0.65 -9.40
C TYR A 52 -12.33 -0.55 -8.70
N ASN A 53 -12.49 -1.74 -9.28
CA ASN A 53 -11.79 -2.94 -8.82
C ASN A 53 -10.36 -2.99 -9.39
N LEU A 54 -9.56 -1.95 -9.10
CA LEU A 54 -8.20 -1.78 -9.60
C LEU A 54 -7.29 -1.41 -8.45
N VAL A 55 -6.29 -2.26 -8.23
CA VAL A 55 -5.16 -2.03 -7.34
C VAL A 55 -3.92 -2.49 -8.06
N PHE A 56 -2.85 -1.71 -8.01
CA PHE A 56 -1.55 -2.13 -8.50
C PHE A 56 -0.43 -1.52 -7.66
N GLU A 57 0.73 -2.17 -7.74
CA GLU A 57 1.91 -1.83 -6.96
C GLU A 57 3.09 -1.49 -7.85
N VAL A 58 3.92 -0.57 -7.36
CA VAL A 58 5.13 -0.16 -8.05
C VAL A 58 6.26 -0.13 -7.04
N ALA A 59 7.23 -1.02 -7.22
CA ALA A 59 8.47 -0.99 -6.47
C ALA A 59 9.27 0.28 -6.81
N VAL A 60 9.62 1.03 -5.78
CA VAL A 60 10.47 2.23 -5.83
C VAL A 60 11.87 1.84 -5.37
N LYS A 61 12.74 1.63 -6.35
CA LYS A 61 14.15 1.27 -6.17
C LYS A 61 14.98 2.47 -5.66
N PRO A 62 16.21 2.22 -5.16
CA PRO A 62 17.11 3.29 -4.75
C PRO A 62 17.24 4.38 -5.81
N GLY A 63 17.25 5.65 -5.38
CA GLY A 63 17.20 6.80 -6.29
C GLY A 63 15.79 7.17 -6.77
N PHE A 64 14.73 6.61 -6.17
CA PHE A 64 13.32 6.82 -6.55
C PHE A 64 13.02 6.38 -7.98
N GLU A 65 13.66 5.28 -8.39
CA GLU A 65 13.46 4.69 -9.70
C GLU A 65 12.32 3.68 -9.69
N ILE A 66 11.47 3.73 -10.72
CA ILE A 66 10.38 2.78 -10.94
C ILE A 66 10.49 2.14 -12.32
N ASP A 67 10.01 0.91 -12.43
CA ASP A 67 9.61 0.34 -13.72
C ASP A 67 8.20 0.82 -14.04
N PRO A 68 7.97 1.62 -15.10
CA PRO A 68 6.64 2.11 -15.43
C PRO A 68 5.75 1.03 -16.07
N ARG A 69 6.26 -0.17 -16.34
CA ARG A 69 5.47 -1.25 -16.90
C ARG A 69 4.57 -1.85 -15.80
N LEU A 70 3.30 -2.00 -16.14
CA LEU A 70 2.34 -2.74 -15.33
C LEU A 70 2.20 -4.16 -15.87
N GLU A 71 1.82 -5.10 -15.01
CA GLU A 71 1.38 -6.41 -15.46
C GLU A 71 0.17 -6.29 -16.38
N ASN A 72 -0.01 -7.25 -17.30
CA ASN A 72 -1.06 -7.18 -18.31
C ASN A 72 -2.47 -7.03 -17.71
N ALA A 73 -2.74 -7.65 -16.56
CA ALA A 73 -4.02 -7.54 -15.86
C ALA A 73 -4.24 -6.11 -15.34
N ASP A 74 -3.25 -5.56 -14.64
CA ASP A 74 -3.29 -4.20 -14.08
C ASP A 74 -3.36 -3.13 -15.16
N TYR A 75 -2.60 -3.30 -16.26
CA TYR A 75 -2.65 -2.42 -17.42
C TYR A 75 -4.06 -2.34 -18.00
N ARG A 76 -4.70 -3.50 -18.21
CA ARG A 76 -6.06 -3.56 -18.76
C ARG A 76 -7.07 -2.92 -17.81
N ALA A 77 -7.02 -3.29 -16.53
CA ALA A 77 -7.90 -2.71 -15.51
C ALA A 77 -7.71 -1.20 -15.36
N LEU A 78 -6.48 -0.68 -15.52
CA LEU A 78 -6.20 0.76 -15.56
C LEU A 78 -6.82 1.42 -16.80
N CYS A 79 -6.64 0.86 -17.99
CA CYS A 79 -7.27 1.36 -19.21
C CYS A 79 -8.81 1.41 -19.09
N ASP A 80 -9.41 0.34 -18.55
CA ASP A 80 -10.86 0.25 -18.34
C ASP A 80 -11.35 1.30 -17.34
N ALA A 81 -10.65 1.45 -16.20
CA ALA A 81 -10.98 2.46 -15.20
C ALA A 81 -10.91 3.88 -15.80
N LEU A 82 -9.86 4.16 -16.58
CA LEU A 82 -9.67 5.44 -17.26
C LEU A 82 -10.67 5.66 -18.42
N GLY A 83 -11.35 4.61 -18.88
CA GLY A 83 -12.35 4.69 -19.96
C GLY A 83 -11.72 4.83 -21.33
N LEU A 84 -10.53 4.27 -21.49
CA LEU A 84 -9.77 4.37 -22.72
C LEU A 84 -10.31 3.38 -23.73
N VAL A 85 -10.64 3.88 -24.91
CA VAL A 85 -10.96 3.05 -26.07
C VAL A 85 -9.66 2.75 -26.80
N PHE A 86 -9.48 1.50 -27.24
CA PHE A 86 -8.30 1.13 -28.00
C PHE A 86 -8.16 2.01 -29.26
N ASN A 87 -7.04 2.72 -29.34
CA ASN A 87 -6.66 3.51 -30.50
C ASN A 87 -5.24 3.09 -30.92
N PRO A 88 -5.08 2.49 -32.12
CA PRO A 88 -3.77 2.04 -32.57
C PRO A 88 -2.77 3.18 -32.79
N ASP A 89 -3.26 4.38 -33.14
CA ASP A 89 -2.46 5.57 -33.44
C ASP A 89 -2.10 6.39 -32.18
N ASN A 90 -2.86 6.20 -31.10
CA ASN A 90 -2.62 6.88 -29.82
C ASN A 90 -2.81 5.90 -28.65
N ARG A 91 -1.83 5.01 -28.48
CA ARG A 91 -1.87 4.01 -27.42
C ARG A 91 -1.63 4.65 -26.06
N PHE A 92 -2.39 4.21 -25.06
CA PHE A 92 -2.13 4.57 -23.68
C PHE A 92 -0.74 4.10 -23.24
N SER A 93 0.02 5.03 -22.67
CA SER A 93 1.37 4.81 -22.17
C SER A 93 1.38 4.89 -20.65
N THR A 94 1.69 3.78 -19.99
CA THR A 94 1.88 3.76 -18.52
C THR A 94 3.03 4.67 -18.10
N LYS A 95 4.06 4.80 -18.94
CA LYS A 95 5.13 5.78 -18.72
C LYS A 95 4.57 7.21 -18.66
N ALA A 96 3.71 7.59 -19.60
CA ALA A 96 3.08 8.93 -19.61
C ALA A 96 2.16 9.15 -18.40
N PHE A 97 1.46 8.10 -17.96
CA PHE A 97 0.70 8.12 -16.71
C PHE A 97 1.60 8.43 -15.50
N PHE A 98 2.75 7.76 -15.38
CA PHE A 98 3.70 8.02 -14.29
C PHE A 98 4.43 9.37 -14.42
N GLU A 99 4.68 9.85 -15.64
CA GLU A 99 5.20 11.21 -15.88
C GLU A 99 4.20 12.27 -15.41
N THR A 100 2.90 12.06 -15.66
CA THR A 100 1.84 12.92 -15.14
C THR A 100 1.76 12.84 -13.61
N PHE A 101 1.81 11.62 -13.06
CA PHE A 101 1.79 11.38 -11.62
C PHE A 101 2.97 12.07 -10.92
N ALA A 102 4.16 12.04 -11.51
CA ALA A 102 5.36 12.66 -10.95
C ALA A 102 5.17 14.15 -10.63
N GLY A 103 4.40 14.88 -11.45
CA GLY A 103 4.08 16.29 -11.24
C GLY A 103 3.05 16.56 -10.13
N HIS A 104 2.40 15.52 -9.61
CA HIS A 104 1.35 15.61 -8.58
C HIS A 104 1.79 15.04 -7.22
N ILE A 105 3.01 14.49 -7.13
CA ILE A 105 3.56 14.00 -5.86
C ILE A 105 3.70 15.21 -4.92
N PRO A 106 3.11 15.17 -3.72
CA PRO A 106 3.21 16.29 -2.79
C PRO A 106 4.66 16.43 -2.31
N ALA A 107 5.15 17.66 -2.21
CA ALA A 107 6.52 17.92 -1.76
C ALA A 107 6.71 17.69 -0.25
N THR A 108 5.62 17.69 0.50
CA THR A 108 5.55 17.50 1.96
C THR A 108 4.40 16.56 2.30
N VAL A 109 4.46 15.96 3.48
CA VAL A 109 3.41 15.08 4.01
C VAL A 109 2.07 15.84 4.07
N PRO A 110 1.00 15.35 3.42
CA PRO A 110 -0.32 15.99 3.47
C PRO A 110 -0.93 15.98 4.87
N ALA A 111 -1.91 16.85 5.12
CA ALA A 111 -2.60 16.89 6.41
C ALA A 111 -3.38 15.59 6.72
N ASP A 112 -3.95 14.94 5.70
CA ASP A 112 -4.76 13.72 5.81
C ASP A 112 -3.98 12.43 5.49
N HIS A 113 -2.67 12.44 5.75
CA HIS A 113 -1.71 11.39 5.38
C HIS A 113 -1.85 10.07 6.16
N GLU A 114 -2.58 10.07 7.29
CA GLU A 114 -2.64 8.94 8.20
C GLU A 114 -3.13 7.67 7.47
N VAL A 115 -2.40 6.57 7.66
CA VAL A 115 -2.74 5.25 7.10
C VAL A 115 -3.22 4.36 8.23
N LYS A 116 -4.50 3.99 8.22
CA LYS A 116 -5.03 2.99 9.15
C LYS A 116 -4.88 1.59 8.55
N PRO A 117 -4.76 0.52 9.35
CA PRO A 117 -4.58 -0.83 8.82
C PRO A 117 -5.68 -1.25 7.83
N HIS A 118 -6.93 -0.86 8.11
CA HIS A 118 -8.06 -1.15 7.22
C HIS A 118 -8.00 -0.38 5.88
N ASP A 119 -7.28 0.75 5.83
CA ASP A 119 -7.09 1.51 4.59
C ASP A 119 -6.22 0.75 3.59
N VAL A 120 -5.26 -0.05 4.07
CA VAL A 120 -4.42 -0.93 3.24
C VAL A 120 -5.12 -2.26 2.99
N ALA A 121 -5.79 -2.80 4.02
CA ALA A 121 -6.44 -4.11 3.96
C ALA A 121 -7.46 -4.23 2.81
N ARG A 122 -8.23 -3.17 2.52
CA ARG A 122 -9.18 -3.13 1.39
C ARG A 122 -8.54 -3.38 0.02
N PHE A 123 -7.23 -3.16 -0.11
CA PHE A 123 -6.49 -3.30 -1.36
C PHE A 123 -5.65 -4.58 -1.42
N ARG A 124 -5.58 -5.36 -0.34
CA ARG A 124 -4.79 -6.60 -0.22
C ARG A 124 -5.69 -7.82 -0.17
N ARG A 125 -6.03 -8.36 -1.34
CA ARG A 125 -6.90 -9.56 -1.47
C ARG A 125 -6.16 -10.89 -1.43
N ASP A 126 -4.85 -10.82 -1.44
CA ASP A 126 -3.89 -11.90 -1.58
C ASP A 126 -3.34 -12.41 -0.22
N VAL A 127 -3.90 -11.95 0.89
CA VAL A 127 -3.55 -12.37 2.27
C VAL A 127 -4.56 -13.39 2.82
N GLU A 128 -4.19 -14.09 3.91
CA GLU A 128 -5.13 -14.98 4.59
C GLU A 128 -6.34 -14.23 5.15
N GLU A 129 -7.52 -14.85 5.06
CA GLU A 129 -8.77 -14.27 5.55
C GLU A 129 -8.94 -12.81 5.11
N ALA A 130 -8.74 -12.52 3.81
CA ALA A 130 -8.69 -11.15 3.28
C ALA A 130 -9.95 -10.30 3.56
N HIS A 131 -11.08 -10.95 3.85
CA HIS A 131 -12.33 -10.28 4.28
C HIS A 131 -12.25 -9.72 5.71
N LYS A 132 -11.32 -10.21 6.55
CA LYS A 132 -11.09 -9.71 7.91
C LYS A 132 -10.08 -8.57 7.86
N VAL A 133 -10.59 -7.35 7.86
CA VAL A 133 -9.83 -6.10 7.61
C VAL A 133 -9.63 -5.24 8.87
N TYR A 134 -10.34 -5.53 9.95
CA TYR A 134 -10.25 -4.79 11.20
C TYR A 134 -9.33 -5.50 12.18
N TYR A 135 -8.31 -4.79 12.65
CA TYR A 135 -7.39 -5.30 13.67
C TYR A 135 -8.11 -5.45 15.01
N CYS A 136 -8.02 -6.62 15.64
CA CYS A 136 -8.71 -6.90 16.92
C CYS A 136 -7.81 -7.47 18.02
N GLY A 137 -6.49 -7.49 17.82
CA GLY A 137 -5.53 -7.78 18.89
C GLY A 137 -4.36 -8.69 18.52
N TRP A 138 -3.75 -9.24 19.56
CA TRP A 138 -2.59 -10.12 19.51
C TRP A 138 -2.95 -11.49 20.05
N ARG A 139 -2.38 -12.55 19.46
CA ARG A 139 -2.40 -13.90 20.01
C ARG A 139 -0.99 -14.33 20.35
N ASP A 140 -0.72 -14.58 21.63
CA ASP A 140 0.52 -15.21 22.07
C ASP A 140 0.46 -16.72 21.81
N ASN A 141 1.25 -17.19 20.85
CA ASN A 141 1.26 -18.60 20.48
C ASN A 141 2.11 -19.43 21.46
N THR A 142 3.06 -18.82 22.19
CA THR A 142 3.89 -19.52 23.18
C THR A 142 3.05 -20.02 24.34
N VAL A 143 2.13 -19.18 24.84
CA VAL A 143 1.16 -19.57 25.89
C VAL A 143 0.26 -20.72 25.45
N ARG A 144 0.04 -20.87 24.14
CA ARG A 144 -0.85 -21.88 23.55
C ARG A 144 -0.12 -23.14 23.07
N GLY A 145 1.21 -23.17 23.13
CA GLY A 145 2.01 -24.24 22.53
C GLY A 145 1.90 -24.30 21.00
N GLU A 146 1.64 -23.16 20.36
CA GLU A 146 1.48 -22.99 18.91
C GLU A 146 2.66 -22.18 18.32
N THR A 147 2.76 -22.16 16.99
CA THR A 147 3.74 -21.33 16.26
C THR A 147 3.02 -20.39 15.30
N VAL A 148 3.47 -19.13 15.25
CA VAL A 148 2.98 -18.15 14.27
C VAL A 148 3.17 -18.69 12.84
N THR A 149 2.16 -18.53 11.99
CA THR A 149 2.21 -19.02 10.61
C THR A 149 2.82 -17.99 9.67
N ASP A 150 3.46 -18.45 8.59
CA ASP A 150 3.99 -17.55 7.54
C ASP A 150 2.88 -16.72 6.88
N LYS A 151 1.67 -17.27 6.77
CA LYS A 151 0.50 -16.56 6.25
C LYS A 151 0.11 -15.38 7.15
N ASN A 152 0.14 -15.57 8.47
CA ASN A 152 -0.15 -14.50 9.43
C ASN A 152 0.95 -13.45 9.47
N LEU A 153 2.21 -13.88 9.41
CA LEU A 153 3.33 -12.97 9.31
C LEU A 153 3.25 -12.13 8.02
N ARG A 154 2.90 -12.76 6.88
CA ARG A 154 2.66 -12.04 5.62
C ARG A 154 1.59 -10.98 5.80
N LYS A 155 0.40 -11.35 6.29
CA LYS A 155 -0.71 -10.40 6.53
C LYS A 155 -0.29 -9.27 7.47
N THR A 156 0.45 -9.58 8.52
CA THR A 156 1.00 -8.61 9.47
C THR A 156 1.88 -7.59 8.76
N ARG A 157 2.82 -8.04 7.92
CA ARG A 157 3.72 -7.16 7.16
C ARG A 157 2.95 -6.26 6.20
N GLU A 158 2.01 -6.83 5.44
CA GLU A 158 1.23 -6.07 4.47
C GLU A 158 0.39 -4.99 5.17
N PHE A 159 -0.30 -5.31 6.26
CA PHE A 159 -1.28 -4.40 6.88
C PHE A 159 -0.65 -3.44 7.89
N LEU A 160 0.37 -3.88 8.64
CA LEU A 160 0.92 -3.16 9.80
C LEU A 160 2.40 -2.79 9.64
N GLY A 161 3.08 -3.34 8.64
CA GLY A 161 4.45 -3.00 8.32
C GLY A 161 5.54 -3.86 8.93
N GLN A 162 6.77 -3.55 8.52
CA GLN A 162 7.95 -4.38 8.74
C GLN A 162 8.25 -4.54 10.24
N LYS A 163 8.13 -3.46 11.03
CA LYS A 163 8.34 -3.52 12.49
C LYS A 163 7.38 -4.49 13.18
N ALA A 164 6.10 -4.47 12.78
CA ALA A 164 5.10 -5.38 13.34
C ALA A 164 5.41 -6.83 12.97
N TYR A 165 5.81 -7.08 11.71
CA TYR A 165 6.25 -8.39 11.24
C TYR A 165 7.44 -8.93 12.04
N GLU A 166 8.50 -8.12 12.21
CA GLU A 166 9.70 -8.53 12.95
C GLU A 166 9.38 -8.82 14.41
N ARG A 167 8.53 -7.99 15.03
CA ARG A 167 8.08 -8.19 16.41
C ARG A 167 7.30 -9.49 16.57
N CYS A 168 6.38 -9.77 15.66
CA CYS A 168 5.58 -11.00 15.66
C CYS A 168 6.44 -12.24 15.50
N LYS A 169 7.37 -12.20 14.54
CA LYS A 169 8.30 -13.28 14.28
C LYS A 169 9.20 -13.55 15.49
N ALA A 170 9.75 -12.51 16.10
CA ALA A 170 10.65 -12.64 17.24
C ALA A 170 9.96 -13.13 18.52
N LYS A 171 8.70 -12.71 18.76
CA LYS A 171 7.95 -13.04 19.96
C LYS A 171 6.95 -14.19 19.79
N ASN A 172 6.91 -14.83 18.63
CA ASN A 172 5.91 -15.86 18.30
C ASN A 172 4.46 -15.36 18.51
N LEU A 173 4.16 -14.13 18.08
CA LEU A 173 2.82 -13.53 18.17
C LEU A 173 2.12 -13.59 16.82
N SER A 174 0.80 -13.81 16.84
CA SER A 174 -0.06 -13.60 15.65
C SER A 174 -0.83 -12.30 15.77
N THR A 175 -1.04 -11.61 14.65
CA THR A 175 -2.07 -10.56 14.57
C THR A 175 -3.45 -11.17 14.41
N CYS A 176 -4.43 -10.62 15.11
CA CYS A 176 -5.83 -11.02 15.02
C CYS A 176 -6.64 -9.99 14.24
N TRP A 177 -7.52 -10.49 13.38
CA TRP A 177 -8.34 -9.67 12.49
C TRP A 177 -9.78 -10.14 12.52
N THR A 178 -10.70 -9.23 12.22
CA THR A 178 -12.14 -9.48 12.14
C THR A 178 -12.75 -8.68 10.99
N ASP A 179 -13.89 -9.15 10.50
CA ASP A 179 -14.80 -8.47 9.59
C ASP A 179 -15.82 -7.58 10.33
N ASP A 180 -15.89 -7.69 11.67
CA ASP A 180 -16.77 -6.90 12.52
C ASP A 180 -16.08 -5.62 13.01
N ARG A 181 -16.54 -4.48 12.49
CA ARG A 181 -15.98 -3.16 12.83
C ARG A 181 -16.07 -2.83 14.32
N GLU A 182 -17.09 -3.31 15.02
CA GLU A 182 -17.30 -3.00 16.45
C GLU A 182 -16.28 -3.69 17.36
N LYS A 183 -15.59 -4.71 16.83
CA LYS A 183 -14.49 -5.41 17.51
C LYS A 183 -13.12 -4.84 17.16
N ALA A 184 -13.07 -3.80 16.33
CA ALA A 184 -11.81 -3.15 15.95
C ALA A 184 -11.20 -2.44 17.16
N ILE A 185 -9.90 -2.61 17.36
CA ILE A 185 -9.13 -1.86 18.35
C ILE A 185 -8.04 -1.04 17.67
N THR A 186 -7.59 0.03 18.34
CA THR A 186 -6.44 0.80 17.86
C THR A 186 -5.19 -0.06 17.90
N PHE A 187 -4.49 -0.13 16.77
CA PHE A 187 -3.24 -0.85 16.69
C PHE A 187 -2.16 -0.17 17.55
N THR A 188 -1.51 -0.97 18.40
CA THR A 188 -0.31 -0.60 19.14
C THR A 188 0.68 -1.77 19.11
N LEU A 189 1.98 -1.44 18.99
CA LEU A 189 3.03 -2.47 19.03
C LEU A 189 3.16 -3.06 20.45
N PRO A 190 3.31 -4.40 20.58
CA PRO A 190 3.46 -5.11 21.86
C PRO A 190 4.92 -5.25 22.31
#